data_AF-A0A1L6QZ62-F1
#
_entry.id   AF-A0A1L6QZ62-F1
#
_cell.length_a   1.000
_cell.length_b   1.000
_cell.length_c   1.000
_cell.angle_alpha   90.00
_cell.angle_beta   90.00
_cell.angle_gamma   90.00
#
_symmetry.space_group_name_H-M   'P 1'
#
loop_
_entity.id
_entity.type
_entity.pdbx_description
1 polymer ?
#
loop_
_entity_poly.entity_id
_entity_poly.type
_entity_poly.pdbx_seq_one_letter_code
_entity_poly.pdbx_strand_id
1 'polypeptide(L)'
;MVIYKTATYGWYVDDFSKNSELKINTCLKHIYNNLPEKLDLYFSDYYRGKIDEIRKMLTEKYSNRKQILNEAFDAHNKGLYHASICILLTQIDGICNDVLDAKFFINKNYLPQIKEKLESKNLKYSDFILSPIIKKASINSWEKEIEKFPIRLNRHEILHGVDIQYGNETNSLKVISMISYIDFVLSHYSSN
;
A
#
# COMPACT_ATOMS: atom_id res chain seq x y z
N MET A 1 15.03 -6.16 -0.34
CA MET A 1 15.73 -4.87 -0.17
C MET A 1 15.14 -3.77 -1.05
N VAL A 2 14.81 -4.04 -2.32
CA VAL A 2 14.20 -3.05 -3.25
C VAL A 2 12.77 -2.65 -2.86
N ILE A 3 11.85 -3.61 -2.73
CA ILE A 3 10.44 -3.33 -2.40
C ILE A 3 10.23 -2.70 -1.04
N TYR A 4 11.03 -3.10 -0.04
CA TYR A 4 11.07 -2.36 1.21
C TYR A 4 11.51 -0.91 1.01
N LYS A 5 12.55 -0.66 0.19
CA LYS A 5 12.98 0.71 -0.12
C LYS A 5 11.89 1.51 -0.83
N THR A 6 11.19 0.98 -1.83
CA THR A 6 10.08 1.72 -2.47
C THR A 6 8.97 2.04 -1.46
N ALA A 7 8.67 1.10 -0.55
CA ALA A 7 7.68 1.31 0.51
C ALA A 7 8.11 2.42 1.50
N THR A 8 9.41 2.62 1.74
CA THR A 8 9.86 3.80 2.53
C THR A 8 9.54 5.14 1.85
N TYR A 9 9.36 5.16 0.53
CA TYR A 9 8.85 6.31 -0.23
C TYR A 9 7.32 6.26 -0.44
N GLY A 10 6.63 5.32 0.19
CA GLY A 10 5.17 5.17 0.13
C GLY A 10 4.63 4.35 -1.05
N TRP A 11 5.50 3.76 -1.88
CA TRP A 11 5.11 2.98 -3.05
C TRP A 11 5.23 1.48 -2.82
N TYR A 12 4.15 0.75 -3.10
CA TYR A 12 4.05 -0.69 -2.88
C TYR A 12 3.87 -1.41 -4.21
N VAL A 13 4.83 -2.25 -4.59
CA VAL A 13 4.82 -2.98 -5.86
C VAL A 13 3.92 -4.21 -5.75
N ASP A 14 2.97 -4.32 -6.66
CA ASP A 14 1.91 -5.34 -6.72
C ASP A 14 2.00 -6.27 -7.94
N ASP A 15 2.94 -6.04 -8.85
CA ASP A 15 3.16 -6.85 -10.05
C ASP A 15 4.62 -7.29 -10.19
N PHE A 16 4.86 -8.57 -9.92
CA PHE A 16 6.17 -9.23 -10.04
C PHE A 16 6.25 -10.18 -11.24
N SER A 17 5.29 -10.10 -12.16
CA SER A 17 5.28 -10.93 -13.35
C SER A 17 6.43 -10.56 -14.29
N LYS A 18 6.83 -11.50 -15.17
CA LYS A 18 7.85 -11.23 -16.20
C LYS A 18 7.43 -10.13 -17.18
N ASN A 19 6.14 -9.88 -17.29
CA ASN A 19 5.54 -8.90 -18.21
C ASN A 19 5.20 -7.58 -17.49
N SER A 20 5.60 -7.41 -16.23
CA SER A 20 5.36 -6.19 -15.46
C SER A 20 5.95 -4.98 -16.17
N GLU A 21 5.14 -3.95 -16.38
CA GLU A 21 5.61 -2.67 -16.92
C GLU A 21 6.50 -1.92 -15.91
N LEU A 22 6.45 -2.31 -14.63
CA LEU A 22 7.35 -1.79 -13.59
C LEU A 22 8.77 -2.35 -13.76
N LYS A 23 9.64 -1.52 -14.33
CA LYS A 23 11.07 -1.73 -14.37
C LYS A 23 11.72 -1.45 -13.02
N ILE A 24 11.94 -2.49 -12.21
CA ILE A 24 12.63 -2.44 -10.91
C ILE A 24 13.96 -1.67 -10.97
N ASN A 25 14.74 -1.84 -12.04
CA ASN A 25 16.02 -1.14 -12.22
C ASN A 25 15.85 0.38 -12.29
N THR A 26 14.75 0.87 -12.87
CA THR A 26 14.40 2.29 -12.91
C THR A 26 14.11 2.80 -11.50
N CYS A 27 13.31 2.07 -10.71
CA CYS A 27 13.02 2.42 -9.32
C CYS A 27 14.31 2.53 -8.49
N LEU A 28 15.20 1.53 -8.61
CA LEU A 28 16.48 1.52 -7.91
C LEU A 28 17.35 2.71 -8.32
N LYS A 29 17.42 3.03 -9.62
CA LYS A 29 18.16 4.18 -10.11
C LYS A 29 17.67 5.48 -9.46
N HIS A 30 16.36 5.70 -9.38
CA HIS A 30 15.83 6.91 -8.74
C HIS A 30 16.12 6.97 -7.24
N ILE A 31 16.00 5.83 -6.54
CA ILE A 31 16.30 5.74 -5.10
C ILE A 31 17.79 5.99 -4.81
N TYR A 32 18.71 5.33 -5.52
CA TYR A 32 20.15 5.47 -5.26
C TYR A 32 20.72 6.84 -5.64
N ASN A 33 20.09 7.53 -6.59
CA ASN A 33 20.46 8.90 -6.93
C ASN A 33 19.74 9.95 -6.08
N ASN A 34 18.97 9.54 -5.07
CA ASN A 34 18.20 10.43 -4.20
C ASN A 34 17.25 11.37 -4.99
N LEU A 35 16.48 10.81 -5.93
CA LEU A 35 15.55 11.53 -6.81
C LEU A 35 14.09 11.16 -6.50
N PRO A 36 13.54 11.54 -5.33
CA PRO A 36 12.19 11.17 -4.91
C PRO A 36 11.11 11.65 -5.88
N GLU A 37 11.24 12.84 -6.45
CA GLU A 37 10.27 13.38 -7.40
C GLU A 37 10.17 12.54 -8.68
N LYS A 38 11.31 12.04 -9.18
CA LYS A 38 11.31 11.15 -10.35
C LYS A 38 10.72 9.78 -10.03
N LEU A 39 10.92 9.31 -8.80
CA LEU A 39 10.29 8.08 -8.32
C LEU A 39 8.76 8.25 -8.23
N ASP A 40 8.31 9.38 -7.68
CA ASP A 40 6.89 9.72 -7.56
C ASP A 40 6.23 9.86 -8.94
N LEU A 41 6.86 10.55 -9.88
CA LEU A 41 6.38 10.64 -11.27
C LEU A 41 6.26 9.25 -11.91
N TYR A 42 7.32 8.46 -11.84
CA TYR A 42 7.38 7.13 -12.45
C TYR A 42 6.27 6.20 -11.93
N PHE A 43 6.08 6.13 -10.61
CA PHE A 43 5.02 5.31 -10.04
C PHE A 43 3.63 5.92 -10.23
N SER A 44 3.49 7.24 -10.22
CA SER A 44 2.21 7.89 -10.48
C SER A 44 1.73 7.57 -11.90
N ASP A 45 2.61 7.64 -12.90
CA ASP A 45 2.27 7.30 -14.28
C ASP A 45 1.80 5.84 -14.42
N TYR A 46 2.53 4.92 -13.78
CA TYR A 46 2.16 3.50 -13.76
C TYR A 46 0.79 3.28 -13.10
N TYR A 47 0.58 3.81 -11.90
CA TYR A 47 -0.65 3.55 -11.16
C TYR A 47 -1.86 4.27 -11.76
N ARG A 48 -1.70 5.46 -12.35
CA ARG A 48 -2.77 6.12 -13.12
C ARG A 48 -3.31 5.20 -14.22
N GLY A 49 -2.42 4.54 -14.95
CA GLY A 49 -2.80 3.58 -16.00
C GLY A 49 -3.51 2.32 -15.49
N LYS A 50 -3.38 2.01 -14.19
CA LYS A 50 -3.93 0.81 -13.57
C LYS A 50 -5.16 1.02 -12.69
N ILE A 51 -5.61 2.26 -12.47
CA ILE A 51 -6.71 2.56 -11.53
C ILE A 51 -7.96 1.71 -11.81
N ASP A 52 -8.40 1.66 -13.07
CA ASP A 52 -9.63 0.96 -13.44
C ASP A 52 -9.50 -0.56 -13.27
N GLU A 53 -8.32 -1.12 -13.58
CA GLU A 53 -8.00 -2.53 -13.36
C GLU A 53 -8.05 -2.87 -11.87
N ILE A 54 -7.35 -2.09 -11.04
CA ILE A 54 -7.29 -2.29 -9.58
C ILE A 54 -8.69 -2.15 -8.97
N ARG A 55 -9.46 -1.12 -9.36
CA ARG A 55 -10.84 -0.93 -8.91
C ARG A 55 -11.69 -2.14 -9.23
N LYS A 56 -11.66 -2.61 -10.47
CA LYS A 56 -12.44 -3.77 -10.90
C LYS A 56 -12.06 -5.01 -10.09
N MET A 57 -10.77 -5.33 -10.02
CA MET A 57 -10.25 -6.46 -9.27
C MET A 57 -10.71 -6.46 -7.80
N LEU A 58 -10.51 -5.33 -7.09
CA LEU A 58 -10.86 -5.23 -5.68
C LEU A 58 -12.38 -5.32 -5.44
N THR A 59 -13.18 -4.67 -6.29
CA THR A 59 -14.65 -4.66 -6.13
C THR A 59 -15.32 -5.99 -6.49
N GLU A 60 -14.72 -6.75 -7.41
CA GLU A 60 -15.15 -8.12 -7.72
C GLU A 60 -14.79 -9.09 -6.60
N LYS A 61 -13.56 -9.01 -6.09
CA LYS A 61 -13.06 -9.93 -5.05
C LYS A 61 -13.65 -9.66 -3.67
N TYR A 62 -13.78 -8.38 -3.29
CA TYR A 62 -14.32 -7.97 -1.98
C TYR A 62 -15.74 -7.43 -2.13
N SER A 63 -16.66 -8.28 -2.62
CA SER A 63 -18.03 -7.90 -2.99
C SER A 63 -18.81 -7.21 -1.85
N ASN A 64 -18.63 -7.64 -0.60
CA ASN A 64 -19.24 -7.02 0.59
C ASN A 64 -18.75 -5.58 0.86
N ARG A 65 -17.59 -5.20 0.31
CA ARG A 65 -16.98 -3.86 0.42
C ARG A 65 -17.12 -3.04 -0.85
N LYS A 66 -17.76 -3.58 -1.89
CA LYS A 66 -17.83 -3.00 -3.23
C LYS A 66 -18.29 -1.54 -3.24
N GLN A 67 -19.32 -1.21 -2.46
CA GLN A 67 -19.83 0.16 -2.40
C GLN A 67 -18.77 1.13 -1.85
N ILE A 68 -18.19 0.82 -0.69
CA ILE A 68 -17.18 1.67 -0.03
C ILE A 68 -15.93 1.81 -0.91
N LEU A 69 -15.50 0.73 -1.56
CA LEU A 69 -14.38 0.76 -2.50
C LEU A 69 -14.68 1.66 -3.70
N ASN A 70 -15.88 1.53 -4.30
CA ASN A 70 -16.29 2.41 -5.40
C ASN A 70 -16.29 3.88 -5.01
N GLU A 71 -16.82 4.22 -3.83
CA GLU A 71 -16.80 5.59 -3.30
C GLU A 71 -15.37 6.13 -3.18
N ALA A 72 -14.42 5.31 -2.74
CA ALA A 72 -13.01 5.69 -2.63
C ALA A 72 -12.37 6.00 -3.99
N PHE A 73 -12.58 5.13 -4.99
CA PHE A 73 -12.06 5.34 -6.35
C PHE A 73 -12.76 6.51 -7.06
N ASP A 74 -14.07 6.69 -6.86
CA ASP A 74 -14.78 7.85 -7.38
C ASP A 74 -14.30 9.15 -6.75
N ALA A 75 -13.97 9.13 -5.45
CA ALA A 75 -13.35 10.27 -4.78
C ALA A 75 -11.97 10.60 -5.39
N HIS A 76 -11.13 9.59 -5.65
CA HIS A 76 -9.85 9.79 -6.34
C HIS A 76 -10.05 10.46 -7.71
N ASN A 77 -10.91 9.89 -8.55
CA ASN A 77 -11.17 10.38 -9.91
C ASN A 77 -11.75 11.80 -9.95
N LYS A 78 -12.47 12.20 -8.89
CA LYS A 78 -13.02 13.56 -8.73
C LYS A 78 -12.03 14.55 -8.10
N GLY A 79 -10.80 14.14 -7.78
CA GLY A 79 -9.82 14.98 -7.09
C GLY A 79 -10.09 15.16 -5.59
N LEU A 80 -11.02 14.40 -5.00
CA LEU A 80 -11.35 14.41 -3.58
C LEU A 80 -10.35 13.53 -2.79
N TYR A 81 -9.07 13.89 -2.87
CA TYR A 81 -7.97 13.04 -2.41
C TYR A 81 -7.99 12.77 -0.91
N HIS A 82 -8.38 13.74 -0.06
CA HIS A 82 -8.52 13.51 1.37
C HIS A 82 -9.50 12.38 1.68
N ALA A 83 -10.66 12.39 1.01
CA ALA A 83 -11.69 11.37 1.20
C ALA A 83 -11.23 10.01 0.67
N SER A 84 -10.67 9.96 -0.54
CA SER A 84 -10.10 8.74 -1.13
C SER A 84 -9.09 8.07 -0.18
N ILE A 85 -8.12 8.85 0.29
CA ILE A 85 -7.06 8.36 1.18
C ILE A 85 -7.65 7.81 2.49
N CYS A 86 -8.53 8.56 3.16
CA CYS A 86 -9.16 8.11 4.40
C CYS A 86 -9.97 6.82 4.21
N ILE A 87 -10.80 6.75 3.17
CA ILE A 87 -11.62 5.56 2.91
C ILE A 87 -10.71 4.35 2.64
N LEU A 88 -9.73 4.46 1.74
CA LEU A 88 -8.83 3.36 1.40
C LEU A 88 -8.03 2.88 2.63
N LEU A 89 -7.48 3.80 3.45
CA LEU A 89 -6.75 3.43 4.67
C LEU A 89 -7.63 2.64 5.65
N THR A 90 -8.91 2.98 5.79
CA THR A 90 -9.82 2.21 6.64
C THR A 90 -10.17 0.84 6.06
N GLN A 91 -10.23 0.70 4.73
CA GLN A 91 -10.56 -0.58 4.08
C GLN A 91 -9.42 -1.59 4.14
N ILE A 92 -8.16 -1.15 4.25
CA ILE A 92 -7.01 -2.06 4.37
C ILE A 92 -7.15 -3.04 5.56
N ASP A 93 -7.45 -2.53 6.76
CA ASP A 93 -7.65 -3.41 7.93
C ASP A 93 -8.88 -4.31 7.76
N GLY A 94 -9.95 -3.78 7.16
CA GLY A 94 -11.16 -4.54 6.90
C GLY A 94 -10.91 -5.73 5.96
N ILE A 95 -10.20 -5.50 4.86
CA ILE A 95 -9.83 -6.53 3.90
C ILE A 95 -8.95 -7.60 4.56
N CYS A 96 -7.93 -7.21 5.32
CA CYS A 96 -7.10 -8.17 6.03
C CYS A 96 -7.91 -9.00 7.04
N ASN A 97 -8.86 -8.38 7.74
CA ASN A 97 -9.72 -9.06 8.70
C ASN A 97 -10.62 -10.09 8.02
N ASP A 98 -11.23 -9.74 6.89
CA ASP A 98 -12.12 -10.66 6.13
C ASP A 98 -11.37 -11.89 5.63
N VAL A 99 -10.07 -11.77 5.30
CA VAL A 99 -9.28 -12.85 4.71
C VAL A 99 -8.51 -13.67 5.74
N LEU A 100 -7.95 -13.04 6.77
CA LEU A 100 -6.99 -13.66 7.70
C LEU A 100 -7.44 -13.66 9.16
N ASP A 101 -8.57 -13.02 9.48
CA ASP A 101 -8.98 -12.71 10.86
C ASP A 101 -7.85 -12.01 11.63
N ALA A 102 -7.21 -11.04 10.95
CA ALA A 102 -6.07 -10.28 11.46
C ALA A 102 -6.04 -8.88 10.86
N LYS A 103 -5.52 -7.91 11.61
CA LYS A 103 -5.41 -6.51 11.17
C LYS A 103 -4.00 -6.17 10.70
N PHE A 104 -3.91 -5.31 9.71
CA PHE A 104 -2.66 -4.87 9.11
C PHE A 104 -1.95 -3.83 9.98
N PHE A 105 -2.70 -2.86 10.51
CA PHE A 105 -2.13 -1.76 11.30
C PHE A 105 -2.01 -2.07 12.80
N ILE A 106 -2.60 -3.17 13.29
CA ILE A 106 -2.43 -3.59 14.69
C ILE A 106 -1.16 -4.42 14.82
N ASN A 107 -0.28 -3.97 15.71
CA ASN A 107 0.93 -4.69 16.06
C ASN A 107 0.71 -5.62 17.26
N LYS A 108 1.22 -6.84 17.18
CA LYS A 108 1.42 -7.77 18.29
C LYS A 108 2.92 -8.08 18.36
N ASN A 109 3.55 -7.95 19.53
CA ASN A 109 5.00 -8.09 19.68
C ASN A 109 5.81 -7.24 18.65
N TYR A 110 5.39 -5.99 18.44
CA TYR A 110 6.02 -5.03 17.51
C TYR A 110 5.89 -5.32 16.00
N LEU A 111 5.12 -6.35 15.63
CA LEU A 111 4.90 -6.77 14.24
C LEU A 111 3.41 -6.80 13.90
N PRO A 112 3.00 -6.51 12.64
CA PRO A 112 1.61 -6.61 12.22
C PRO A 112 1.00 -7.98 12.50
N GLN A 113 -0.24 -8.05 12.98
CA GLN A 113 -0.93 -9.32 13.29
C GLN A 113 -0.98 -10.27 12.09
N ILE A 114 -1.12 -9.71 10.88
CA ILE A 114 -1.13 -10.51 9.65
C ILE A 114 0.16 -11.32 9.48
N LYS A 115 1.29 -10.90 10.04
CA LYS A 115 2.58 -11.61 9.92
C LYS A 115 2.51 -13.01 10.52
N GLU A 116 1.99 -13.15 11.74
CA GLU A 116 1.88 -14.46 12.42
C GLU A 116 1.05 -15.45 11.58
N LYS A 117 -0.04 -14.95 10.98
CA LYS A 117 -0.89 -15.74 10.07
C LYS A 117 -0.13 -16.10 8.79
N LEU A 118 0.59 -15.15 8.19
CA LEU A 118 1.33 -15.37 6.94
C LEU A 118 2.51 -16.34 7.11
N GLU A 119 3.26 -16.29 8.22
CA GLU A 119 4.41 -17.16 8.48
C GLU A 119 4.01 -18.62 8.74
N SER A 120 2.85 -18.86 9.37
CA SER A 120 2.36 -20.22 9.68
C SER A 120 2.16 -21.14 8.46
N LYS A 121 2.16 -20.60 7.23
CA LYS A 121 1.98 -21.37 5.98
C LYS A 121 3.27 -21.65 5.18
N ASN A 122 4.47 -21.37 5.71
CA ASN A 122 5.76 -21.81 5.13
C ASN A 122 6.00 -21.42 3.64
N LEU A 123 5.59 -20.23 3.21
CA LEU A 123 5.81 -19.77 1.83
C LEU A 123 7.27 -19.35 1.59
N LYS A 124 7.98 -20.05 0.70
CA LYS A 124 9.41 -19.84 0.34
C LYS A 124 9.75 -18.45 -0.24
N TYR A 125 8.77 -17.63 -0.59
CA TYR A 125 8.94 -16.27 -1.13
C TYR A 125 8.50 -15.15 -0.17
N SER A 126 8.13 -15.53 1.06
CA SER A 126 7.52 -14.66 2.07
C SER A 126 8.40 -13.46 2.45
N ASP A 127 9.67 -13.65 2.81
CA ASP A 127 10.46 -12.54 3.37
C ASP A 127 10.70 -11.36 2.43
N PHE A 128 10.84 -11.62 1.12
CA PHE A 128 11.00 -10.55 0.14
C PHE A 128 9.68 -9.79 0.02
N ILE A 129 8.61 -10.50 -0.41
CA ILE A 129 7.29 -9.91 -0.66
C ILE A 129 6.78 -9.22 0.61
N LEU A 130 6.85 -9.87 1.77
CA LEU A 130 6.37 -9.35 3.05
C LEU A 130 7.27 -8.26 3.66
N SER A 131 8.43 -7.95 3.09
CA SER A 131 9.34 -6.95 3.68
C SER A 131 8.72 -5.56 3.93
N PRO A 132 7.83 -5.01 3.08
CA PRO A 132 7.09 -3.77 3.38
C PRO A 132 6.18 -3.88 4.62
N ILE A 133 5.69 -5.08 4.92
CA ILE A 133 4.81 -5.37 6.05
C ILE A 133 5.65 -5.53 7.32
N ILE A 134 6.73 -6.31 7.24
CA ILE A 134 7.56 -6.70 8.39
C ILE A 134 8.38 -5.52 8.91
N LYS A 135 8.89 -4.65 8.03
CA LYS A 135 9.92 -3.66 8.39
C LYS A 135 9.41 -2.25 8.70
N LYS A 136 8.10 -2.06 8.92
CA LYS A 136 7.42 -0.76 9.15
C LYS A 136 7.81 0.32 8.10
N ALA A 137 6.98 0.45 7.06
CA ALA A 137 7.09 1.54 6.09
C ALA A 137 6.46 2.85 6.62
N SER A 138 6.63 3.97 5.89
CA SER A 138 6.21 5.32 6.29
C SER A 138 4.72 5.43 6.67
N ILE A 139 3.85 4.68 5.99
CA ILE A 139 2.39 4.64 6.26
C ILE A 139 2.07 3.98 7.60
N ASN A 140 2.90 3.03 8.05
CA ASN A 140 2.70 2.20 9.23
C ASN A 140 3.58 2.60 10.42
N SER A 141 4.43 3.62 10.26
CA SER A 141 5.36 4.04 11.30
C SER A 141 4.63 4.79 12.42
N TRP A 142 5.26 4.84 13.60
CA TRP A 142 4.79 5.72 14.67
C TRP A 142 5.14 7.17 14.35
N GLU A 143 4.38 8.12 14.90
CA GLU A 143 4.58 9.57 14.66
C GLU A 143 6.04 10.00 14.90
N LYS A 144 6.67 9.51 15.97
CA LYS A 144 8.07 9.75 16.34
C LYS A 144 9.11 9.12 15.38
N GLU A 145 8.68 8.32 14.43
CA GLU A 145 9.54 7.64 13.44
C GLU A 145 9.35 8.19 12.02
N ILE A 146 8.39 9.10 11.80
CA ILE A 146 8.11 9.70 10.48
C ILE A 146 9.33 10.44 9.93
N GLU A 147 10.08 11.16 10.77
CA GLU A 147 11.30 11.88 10.36
C GLU A 147 12.38 10.97 9.76
N LYS A 148 12.29 9.66 9.99
CA LYS A 148 13.21 8.66 9.41
C LYS A 148 12.84 8.26 7.99
N PHE A 149 11.70 8.70 7.48
CA PHE A 149 11.22 8.37 6.14
C PHE A 149 11.28 9.59 5.22
N PRO A 150 11.59 9.38 3.92
CA PRO A 150 11.67 10.46 2.93
C PRO A 150 10.32 11.11 2.63
N ILE A 151 9.21 10.54 3.13
CA ILE A 151 7.86 11.05 2.92
C ILE A 151 7.07 11.09 4.23
N ARG A 152 6.23 12.12 4.36
CA ARG A 152 5.26 12.24 5.46
C ARG A 152 3.88 11.84 4.95
N LEU A 153 3.59 10.55 5.02
CA LEU A 153 2.28 9.98 4.76
C LEU A 153 2.01 8.97 5.87
N ASN A 154 1.48 9.45 6.99
CA ASN A 154 1.31 8.63 8.19
C ASN A 154 -0.16 8.41 8.52
N ARG A 155 -0.57 7.15 8.62
CA ARG A 155 -1.97 6.78 8.88
C ARG A 155 -2.50 7.30 10.22
N HIS A 156 -1.66 7.39 11.25
CA HIS A 156 -2.09 7.93 12.55
C HIS A 156 -2.32 9.44 12.46
N GLU A 157 -1.36 10.20 11.91
CA GLU A 157 -1.52 11.65 11.74
C GLU A 157 -2.73 12.00 10.88
N ILE A 158 -2.96 11.26 9.78
CA ILE A 158 -4.09 11.47 8.88
C ILE A 158 -5.43 11.21 9.58
N LEU A 159 -5.59 10.05 10.22
CA LEU A 159 -6.87 9.66 10.81
C LEU A 159 -7.19 10.37 12.13
N HIS A 160 -6.19 10.93 12.81
CA HIS A 160 -6.38 11.82 13.95
C HIS A 160 -6.48 13.30 13.58
N GLY A 161 -6.39 13.64 12.28
CA GLY A 161 -6.52 15.03 11.81
C GLY A 161 -5.34 15.93 12.15
N VAL A 162 -4.17 15.36 12.44
CA VAL A 162 -2.93 16.10 12.71
C VAL A 162 -2.31 16.58 11.40
N ASP A 163 -2.23 15.71 10.40
CA ASP A 163 -1.83 16.08 9.04
C ASP A 163 -3.07 16.48 8.23
N ILE A 164 -3.06 17.70 7.70
CA ILE A 164 -4.13 18.26 6.87
C ILE A 164 -3.71 18.45 5.40
N GLN A 165 -2.43 18.26 5.08
CA GLN A 165 -1.83 18.51 3.77
C GLN A 165 -1.66 17.23 2.95
N TYR A 166 -2.06 16.08 3.49
CA TYR A 166 -1.93 14.78 2.82
C TYR A 166 -2.75 14.64 1.52
N GLY A 167 -3.81 15.44 1.33
CA GLY A 167 -4.77 15.30 0.23
C GLY A 167 -4.26 15.81 -1.11
N ASN A 168 -3.41 15.03 -1.76
CA ASN A 168 -2.98 15.23 -3.15
C ASN A 168 -3.01 13.91 -3.94
N GLU A 169 -2.92 14.03 -5.27
CA GLU A 169 -3.00 12.89 -6.19
C GLU A 169 -1.93 11.83 -5.89
N THR A 170 -0.67 12.23 -5.76
CA THR A 170 0.46 11.33 -5.52
C THR A 170 0.25 10.50 -4.25
N ASN A 171 -0.20 11.13 -3.16
CA ASN A 171 -0.51 10.41 -1.92
C ASN A 171 -1.70 9.47 -2.08
N SER A 172 -2.73 9.86 -2.84
CA SER A 172 -3.84 8.96 -3.14
C SER A 172 -3.39 7.76 -3.97
N LEU A 173 -2.51 7.95 -4.96
CA LEU A 173 -1.91 6.86 -5.75
C LEU A 173 -1.02 5.96 -4.91
N LYS A 174 -0.26 6.50 -3.95
CA LYS A 174 0.52 5.72 -2.97
C LYS A 174 -0.39 4.78 -2.17
N VAL A 175 -1.53 5.28 -1.67
CA VAL A 175 -2.50 4.45 -0.93
C VAL A 175 -3.20 3.44 -1.84
N ILE A 176 -3.50 3.79 -3.10
CA ILE A 176 -4.01 2.83 -4.10
C ILE A 176 -3.00 1.71 -4.36
N SER A 177 -1.71 2.03 -4.52
CA SER A 177 -0.65 1.02 -4.66
C SER A 177 -0.59 0.10 -3.45
N MET A 178 -0.78 0.65 -2.25
CA MET A 178 -0.77 -0.11 -1.01
C MET A 178 -1.91 -1.12 -0.92
N ILE A 179 -3.15 -0.71 -1.18
CA ILE A 179 -4.29 -1.63 -1.12
C ILE A 179 -4.19 -2.72 -2.21
N SER A 180 -3.67 -2.38 -3.40
CA SER A 180 -3.42 -3.35 -4.47
C SER A 180 -2.34 -4.37 -4.09
N TYR A 181 -1.24 -3.90 -3.51
CA TYR A 181 -0.20 -4.78 -2.98
C TYR A 181 -0.72 -5.69 -1.85
N ILE A 182 -1.56 -5.17 -0.96
CA ILE A 182 -2.18 -5.99 0.10
C ILE A 182 -3.06 -7.07 -0.51
N ASP A 183 -3.86 -6.74 -1.51
CA ASP A 183 -4.61 -7.74 -2.27
C ASP A 183 -3.70 -8.81 -2.86
N PHE A 184 -2.62 -8.40 -3.53
CA PHE A 184 -1.64 -9.30 -4.12
C PHE A 184 -1.08 -10.29 -3.09
N VAL A 185 -0.67 -9.80 -1.92
CA VAL A 185 -0.15 -10.64 -0.82
C VAL A 185 -1.21 -11.62 -0.34
N LEU A 186 -2.45 -11.16 -0.14
CA LEU A 186 -3.55 -11.99 0.33
C LEU A 186 -3.96 -13.05 -0.71
N SER A 187 -3.99 -12.70 -2.00
CA SER A 187 -4.25 -13.64 -3.11
C SER A 187 -3.26 -14.80 -3.13
N HIS A 188 -1.97 -14.49 -2.92
CA HIS A 188 -0.92 -15.51 -2.84
C HIS A 188 -1.00 -16.37 -1.57
N TYR A 189 -1.75 -15.92 -0.55
CA TYR A 189 -1.99 -16.67 0.68
C TYR A 189 -3.27 -17.54 0.63
N SER A 190 -4.32 -17.06 -0.05
CA SER A 190 -5.60 -17.77 -0.18
C SER A 190 -5.59 -18.88 -1.24
N SER A 191 -4.60 -18.92 -2.14
CA SER A 191 -4.55 -19.86 -3.26
C SER A 191 -3.94 -21.25 -2.92
N ASN A 192 -3.97 -21.67 -1.64
CA ASN A 192 -3.63 -23.02 -1.17
C ASN A 192 -4.55 -23.47 -0.03
#